data_AF-A0A177Y085-F1
#
_entry.id   AF-A0A177Y085-F1
#
_cell.length_a   1.000
_cell.length_b   1.000
_cell.length_c   1.000
_cell.angle_alpha   90.00
_cell.angle_beta   90.00
_cell.angle_gamma   90.00
#
_symmetry.space_group_name_H-M   'P 1'
#
loop_
_entity.id
_entity.type
_entity.pdbx_description
1 polymer ?
#
loop_
_entity_poly.entity_id
_entity_poly.type
_entity_poly.pdbx_seq_one_letter_code
_entity_poly.pdbx_strand_id
1 'polypeptide(L)'
;MKLNKDNFLISFLSFFFLTLLVASGTKSFYLWEQVTYLWGDSTLRWSELLTHPHGPRYALVYPIFATSKLLCIDYDFLFSYFVPVIIACVISLNISSVRVFMARRLKYSELLAIAIVYIALALMMNGRIIFALLGSSLFLYNFTSKSKSHVTLIILAVSLFLCSVSSGTLSIVIAWLIIYVFINKNTSSIYFYLKFVFLAMFFAFFGDYLVRITNKNLDFYGGGIDGAINMLSHGAGKLFFINHYVSILIILTVLSIAVIFFSTIMLLKEVKISRTIIIYYTLLIIGLSGGMFGLSTLSVSIPLVVLLGTYHYNNLHFSIVSETSAPPS
;
A
#
# COMPACT_ATOMS: atom_id res chain seq x y z
N MET A 1 -8.74 -20.72 -7.49
CA MET A 1 -7.34 -20.29 -7.61
C MET A 1 -6.46 -21.40 -7.04
N LYS A 2 -5.71 -22.16 -7.85
CA LYS A 2 -4.79 -23.17 -7.31
C LYS A 2 -3.60 -22.43 -6.68
N LEU A 3 -3.45 -22.51 -5.36
CA LEU A 3 -2.27 -21.99 -4.66
C LEU A 3 -1.04 -22.70 -5.24
N ASN A 4 -0.13 -21.94 -5.84
CA ASN A 4 1.13 -22.48 -6.32
C ASN A 4 1.98 -22.86 -5.09
N LYS A 5 2.45 -24.10 -5.05
CA LYS A 5 3.24 -24.68 -3.95
C LYS A 5 4.38 -23.77 -3.50
N ASP A 6 5.11 -23.16 -4.44
CA ASP A 6 6.26 -22.31 -4.10
C ASP A 6 5.84 -21.01 -3.39
N ASN A 7 4.70 -20.43 -3.79
CA ASN A 7 4.18 -19.23 -3.12
C ASN A 7 3.71 -19.53 -1.70
N PHE A 8 3.00 -20.67 -1.55
CA PHE A 8 2.58 -21.13 -0.25
C PHE A 8 3.78 -21.41 0.66
N LEU A 9 4.80 -22.12 0.15
CA LEU A 9 6.01 -22.43 0.89
C LEU A 9 6.72 -21.16 1.36
N ILE A 10 6.97 -20.19 0.47
CA ILE A 10 7.66 -18.94 0.85
C ILE A 10 6.85 -18.15 1.87
N SER A 11 5.54 -18.00 1.66
CA SER A 11 4.66 -17.28 2.60
C SER A 11 4.61 -17.98 3.96
N PHE A 12 4.58 -19.31 3.98
CA PHE A 12 4.60 -20.13 5.19
C PHE A 12 5.94 -20.02 5.93
N LEU A 13 7.07 -20.06 5.22
CA LEU A 13 8.39 -19.85 5.82
C LEU A 13 8.53 -18.46 6.42
N SER A 14 8.02 -17.42 5.74
CA SER A 14 8.00 -16.05 6.28
C SER A 14 7.13 -15.92 7.52
N PHE A 15 5.94 -16.54 7.52
CA PHE A 15 5.07 -16.64 8.70
C PHE A 15 5.83 -17.30 9.86
N PHE A 16 6.37 -18.50 9.64
CA PHE A 16 7.05 -19.27 10.66
C PHE A 16 8.25 -18.52 11.25
N PHE A 17 9.08 -17.91 10.40
CA PHE A 17 10.21 -17.09 10.82
C PHE A 17 9.79 -15.93 11.74
N LEU A 18 8.79 -15.14 11.34
CA LEU A 18 8.31 -14.03 12.15
C LEU A 18 7.65 -14.51 13.45
N THR A 19 6.90 -15.62 13.41
CA THR A 19 6.31 -16.23 14.61
C THR A 19 7.39 -16.70 15.59
N LEU A 20 8.52 -17.25 15.13
CA LEU A 20 9.65 -17.60 16.00
C LEU A 20 10.28 -16.36 16.65
N LEU A 21 10.41 -15.26 15.92
CA LEU A 21 10.89 -14.00 16.51
C LEU A 21 9.94 -13.45 17.57
N VAL A 22 8.62 -13.60 17.36
CA VAL A 22 7.61 -13.23 18.36
C VAL A 22 7.67 -14.16 19.58
N ALA A 23 7.70 -15.48 19.36
CA ALA A 23 7.73 -16.47 20.43
C ALA A 23 9.01 -16.41 21.28
N SER A 24 10.15 -16.02 20.69
CA SER A 24 11.40 -15.81 21.42
C SER A 24 11.47 -14.47 22.16
N GLY A 25 10.48 -13.59 22.00
CA GLY A 25 10.49 -12.22 22.54
C GLY A 25 11.43 -11.26 21.80
N THR A 26 12.07 -11.70 20.70
CA THR A 26 12.96 -10.85 19.88
C THR A 26 12.19 -9.72 19.20
N LYS A 27 10.93 -9.96 18.84
CA LYS A 27 10.06 -8.95 18.22
C LYS A 27 8.67 -8.99 18.86
N SER A 28 8.17 -7.84 19.26
CA SER A 28 6.77 -7.65 19.63
C SER A 28 6.12 -6.58 18.76
N PHE A 29 4.80 -6.69 18.60
CA PHE A 29 3.96 -5.71 17.95
C PHE A 29 2.88 -5.25 18.93
N TYR A 30 2.67 -3.95 18.99
CA TYR A 30 1.73 -3.34 19.93
C TYR A 30 0.62 -2.62 19.17
N LEU A 31 -0.61 -2.74 19.66
CA LEU A 31 -1.71 -1.89 19.24
C LEU A 31 -1.38 -0.45 19.65
N TRP A 32 -1.67 0.49 18.77
CA TRP A 32 -1.29 1.89 18.96
C TRP A 32 -2.31 2.62 19.84
N GLU A 33 -1.87 3.68 20.52
CA GLU A 33 -2.66 4.40 21.53
C GLU A 33 -4.05 4.83 21.06
N GLN A 34 -4.21 5.21 19.79
CA GLN A 34 -5.50 5.69 19.27
C GLN A 34 -6.60 4.62 19.31
N VAL A 35 -6.25 3.35 19.19
CA VAL A 35 -7.22 2.25 19.23
C VAL A 35 -7.38 1.67 20.63
N THR A 36 -6.33 1.69 21.44
CA THR A 36 -6.41 1.27 22.85
C THR A 36 -7.17 2.30 23.70
N TYR A 37 -7.03 3.60 23.40
CA TYR A 37 -7.84 4.66 24.00
C TYR A 37 -9.33 4.43 23.74
N LEU A 38 -9.72 4.15 22.49
CA LEU A 38 -11.12 3.88 22.14
C LEU A 38 -11.63 2.57 22.73
N TRP A 39 -10.77 1.58 22.92
CA TRP A 39 -11.14 0.34 23.61
C TRP A 39 -11.48 0.59 25.09
N GLY A 40 -10.76 1.50 25.75
CA GLY A 40 -11.01 1.90 27.14
C GLY A 40 -12.20 2.84 27.33
N ASP A 41 -12.69 3.46 26.25
CA ASP A 41 -13.82 4.39 26.31
C ASP A 41 -15.17 3.66 26.37
N SER A 42 -15.69 3.53 27.59
CA SER A 42 -17.01 2.92 27.85
C SER A 42 -18.20 3.69 27.26
N THR A 43 -18.00 4.93 26.82
CA THR A 43 -19.07 5.79 26.29
C THR A 43 -19.25 5.70 24.78
N LEU A 44 -18.23 5.20 24.07
CA LEU A 44 -18.22 5.11 22.62
C LEU A 44 -19.28 4.13 22.09
N ARG A 45 -20.20 4.64 21.27
CA ARG A 45 -21.22 3.81 20.61
C ARG A 45 -20.76 3.35 19.23
N TRP A 46 -21.20 2.17 18.81
CA TRP A 46 -20.94 1.64 17.45
C TRP A 46 -21.36 2.60 16.34
N SER A 47 -22.47 3.31 16.53
CA SER A 47 -22.99 4.33 15.59
C SER A 47 -22.05 5.52 15.40
N GLU A 48 -21.16 5.77 16.36
CA GLU A 48 -20.26 6.93 16.38
C GLU A 48 -18.88 6.60 15.78
N LEU A 49 -18.61 5.34 15.44
CA LEU A 49 -17.30 4.96 14.87
C LEU A 49 -17.02 5.62 13.52
N LEU A 50 -18.03 5.83 12.68
CA LEU A 50 -17.84 6.49 11.39
C LEU A 50 -17.64 8.01 11.54
N THR A 51 -18.11 8.60 12.63
CA THR A 51 -17.93 10.04 12.91
C THR A 51 -16.65 10.31 13.68
N HIS A 52 -16.13 9.33 14.42
CA HIS A 52 -14.89 9.44 15.17
C HIS A 52 -13.64 9.36 14.25
N PRO A 53 -12.65 10.28 14.36
CA PRO A 53 -11.48 10.32 13.47
C PRO A 53 -10.59 9.07 13.50
N HIS A 54 -10.71 8.24 14.54
CA HIS A 54 -9.96 7.00 14.70
C HIS A 54 -10.86 5.76 14.65
N GLY A 55 -12.17 5.92 14.46
CA GLY A 55 -13.12 4.81 14.51
C GLY A 55 -12.90 3.74 13.43
N PRO A 56 -12.59 4.08 12.16
CA PRO A 56 -12.24 3.06 11.17
C PRO A 56 -11.00 2.25 11.55
N ARG A 57 -10.03 2.88 12.23
CA ARG A 57 -8.82 2.20 12.74
C ARG A 57 -9.17 1.21 13.83
N TYR A 58 -10.06 1.61 14.74
CA TYR A 58 -10.56 0.77 15.82
C TYR A 58 -11.38 -0.41 15.28
N ALA A 59 -12.31 -0.17 14.35
CA ALA A 59 -13.11 -1.22 13.72
C ALA A 59 -12.24 -2.30 13.07
N LEU A 60 -11.10 -1.91 12.51
CA LEU A 60 -10.16 -2.81 11.84
C LEU A 60 -9.42 -3.74 12.82
N VAL A 61 -9.09 -3.28 14.03
CA VAL A 61 -8.44 -4.11 15.08
C VAL A 61 -9.43 -4.66 16.11
N TYR A 62 -10.71 -4.29 16.05
CA TYR A 62 -11.73 -4.75 16.97
C TYR A 62 -11.78 -6.29 17.13
N PRO A 63 -11.63 -7.10 16.07
CA PRO A 63 -11.60 -8.56 16.23
C PRO A 63 -10.49 -9.04 17.18
N ILE A 64 -9.36 -8.32 17.27
CA ILE A 64 -8.27 -8.62 18.19
C ILE A 64 -8.72 -8.33 19.63
N PHE A 65 -9.29 -7.15 19.90
CA PHE A 65 -9.80 -6.80 21.23
C PHE A 65 -10.91 -7.76 21.70
N ALA A 66 -11.87 -8.06 20.82
CA ALA A 66 -12.95 -8.99 21.13
C ALA A 66 -12.43 -10.39 21.48
N THR A 67 -11.46 -10.89 20.70
CA THR A 67 -10.84 -12.21 20.94
C THR A 67 -9.97 -12.20 22.20
N SER A 68 -9.20 -11.14 22.43
CA SER A 68 -8.41 -10.92 23.65
C SER A 68 -9.29 -10.98 24.90
N LYS A 69 -10.43 -10.27 24.88
CA LYS A 69 -11.42 -10.29 25.98
C LYS A 69 -12.02 -11.69 26.18
N LEU A 70 -12.38 -12.38 25.09
CA LEU A 70 -12.99 -13.71 25.14
C LEU A 70 -12.03 -14.76 25.73
N LEU A 71 -10.76 -14.70 25.34
CA LEU A 71 -9.73 -15.66 25.77
C LEU A 71 -9.03 -15.24 27.07
N CYS A 72 -9.31 -14.03 27.58
CA CYS A 72 -8.60 -13.42 28.71
C CYS A 72 -7.07 -13.35 28.49
N ILE A 73 -6.64 -13.04 27.26
CA ILE A 73 -5.23 -12.89 26.87
C ILE A 73 -4.97 -11.43 26.55
N ASP A 74 -3.77 -10.94 26.85
CA ASP A 74 -3.33 -9.59 26.45
C ASP A 74 -3.49 -9.34 24.93
N TYR A 75 -4.01 -8.15 24.57
CA TYR A 75 -4.30 -7.84 23.17
C TYR A 75 -3.03 -7.60 22.34
N ASP A 76 -1.94 -7.13 22.93
CA ASP A 76 -0.66 -6.93 22.23
C ASP A 76 0.04 -8.25 21.98
N PHE A 77 -0.06 -9.19 22.93
CA PHE A 77 0.32 -10.57 22.71
C PHE A 77 -0.44 -11.17 21.52
N LEU A 78 -1.78 -11.09 21.51
CA LEU A 78 -2.58 -11.61 20.40
C LEU A 78 -2.26 -10.91 19.07
N PHE A 79 -2.11 -9.59 19.08
CA PHE A 79 -1.75 -8.81 17.89
C PHE A 79 -0.38 -9.22 17.34
N SER A 80 0.60 -9.48 18.22
CA SER A 80 1.94 -9.93 17.84
C SER A 80 1.92 -11.24 17.05
N TYR A 81 1.02 -12.18 17.35
CA TYR A 81 0.86 -13.41 16.57
C TYR A 81 0.01 -13.23 15.31
N PHE A 82 -0.87 -12.23 15.28
CA PHE A 82 -1.69 -11.93 14.12
C PHE A 82 -0.91 -11.25 12.98
N VAL A 83 0.05 -10.38 13.32
CA VAL A 83 0.88 -9.63 12.35
C VAL A 83 1.65 -10.54 11.37
N PRO A 84 2.33 -11.64 11.79
CA PRO A 84 2.95 -12.60 10.89
C PRO A 84 2.00 -13.18 9.83
N VAL A 85 0.74 -13.44 10.18
CA VAL A 85 -0.28 -13.94 9.24
C VAL A 85 -0.56 -12.89 8.18
N ILE A 86 -0.71 -11.63 8.58
CA ILE A 86 -0.92 -10.53 7.63
C ILE A 86 0.29 -10.40 6.69
N ILE A 87 1.53 -10.45 7.19
CA ILE A 87 2.73 -10.38 6.34
C ILE A 87 2.74 -11.50 5.30
N ALA A 88 2.44 -12.74 5.71
CA ALA A 88 2.37 -13.86 4.78
C ALA A 88 1.31 -13.63 3.69
N CYS A 89 0.16 -13.07 4.03
CA CYS A 89 -0.85 -12.65 3.07
C CYS A 89 -0.34 -11.55 2.11
N VAL A 90 0.36 -10.53 2.63
CA VAL A 90 0.97 -9.47 1.81
C VAL A 90 1.97 -10.06 0.81
N ILE A 91 2.88 -10.93 1.27
CA ILE A 91 3.88 -11.60 0.43
C ILE A 91 3.18 -12.41 -0.67
N SER A 92 2.19 -13.22 -0.31
CA SER A 92 1.44 -14.07 -1.24
C SER A 92 0.69 -13.26 -2.31
N LEU A 93 0.06 -12.15 -1.93
CA LEU A 93 -0.65 -11.26 -2.84
C LEU A 93 0.32 -10.56 -3.79
N ASN A 94 1.48 -10.11 -3.30
CA ASN A 94 2.49 -9.47 -4.15
C ASN A 94 3.11 -10.44 -5.14
N ILE A 95 3.53 -11.63 -4.70
CA ILE A 95 4.00 -12.70 -5.59
C ILE A 95 2.95 -13.00 -6.67
N SER A 96 1.68 -13.10 -6.28
CA SER A 96 0.59 -13.34 -7.22
C SER A 96 0.42 -12.18 -8.20
N SER A 97 0.52 -10.93 -7.73
CA SER A 97 0.43 -9.73 -8.57
C SER A 97 1.56 -9.69 -9.59
N VAL A 98 2.81 -9.94 -9.18
CA VAL A 98 3.96 -9.98 -10.11
C VAL A 98 3.79 -11.07 -11.15
N ARG A 99 3.38 -12.29 -10.76
CA ARG A 99 3.16 -13.40 -11.70
C ARG A 99 2.11 -13.09 -12.74
N VAL A 100 0.98 -12.51 -12.32
CA VAL A 100 -0.10 -12.11 -13.23
C VAL A 100 0.38 -10.98 -14.14
N PHE A 101 1.10 -9.99 -13.60
CA PHE A 101 1.60 -8.86 -14.37
C PHE A 101 2.59 -9.28 -15.45
N MET A 102 3.54 -10.14 -15.10
CA MET A 102 4.57 -10.64 -16.01
C MET A 102 4.14 -11.85 -16.85
N ALA A 103 2.94 -12.40 -16.59
CA ALA A 103 2.42 -13.62 -17.20
C ALA A 103 3.39 -14.82 -17.17
N ARG A 104 4.17 -14.97 -16.09
CA ARG A 104 5.17 -16.06 -15.95
C ARG A 104 5.31 -16.57 -14.52
N ARG A 105 6.01 -17.70 -14.38
CA ARG A 105 6.50 -18.17 -13.07
C ARG A 105 7.73 -17.37 -12.66
N LEU A 106 7.83 -17.12 -11.35
CA LEU A 106 8.99 -16.49 -10.73
C LEU A 106 9.99 -17.56 -10.30
N LYS A 107 11.28 -17.24 -10.41
CA LYS A 107 12.37 -18.06 -9.86
C LYS A 107 12.36 -17.98 -8.33
N TYR A 108 12.92 -18.98 -7.67
CA TYR A 108 12.97 -19.00 -6.21
C TYR A 108 13.70 -17.79 -5.60
N SER A 109 14.77 -17.31 -6.24
CA SER A 109 15.49 -16.10 -5.83
C SER A 109 14.60 -14.85 -5.84
N GLU A 110 13.72 -14.72 -6.82
CA GLU A 110 12.77 -13.60 -6.91
C GLU A 110 11.72 -13.68 -5.79
N LEU A 111 11.21 -14.89 -5.51
CA LEU A 111 10.26 -15.10 -4.41
C LEU A 111 10.90 -14.75 -3.06
N LEU A 112 12.15 -15.19 -2.85
CA LEU A 112 12.89 -14.90 -1.64
C LEU A 112 13.18 -13.41 -1.49
N ALA A 113 13.55 -12.71 -2.57
CA ALA A 113 13.77 -11.27 -2.55
C ALA A 113 12.50 -10.50 -2.14
N ILE A 114 11.34 -10.87 -2.69
CA ILE A 114 10.05 -10.30 -2.31
C ILE A 114 9.79 -10.53 -0.82
N ALA A 115 9.99 -11.76 -0.33
CA ALA A 115 9.79 -12.10 1.08
C ALA A 115 10.71 -11.31 2.02
N ILE A 116 12.00 -11.19 1.67
CA ILE A 116 13.00 -10.44 2.45
C ILE A 116 12.57 -8.98 2.61
N VAL A 117 12.08 -8.33 1.54
CA VAL A 117 11.61 -6.94 1.61
C VAL A 117 10.50 -6.78 2.66
N TYR A 118 9.48 -7.65 2.64
CA TYR A 118 8.38 -7.55 3.59
C TYR A 118 8.74 -7.97 5.01
N ILE A 119 9.64 -8.95 5.19
CA ILE A 119 10.17 -9.30 6.50
C ILE A 119 10.96 -8.13 7.08
N ALA A 120 11.86 -7.53 6.30
CA ALA A 120 12.65 -6.37 6.75
C ALA A 120 11.74 -5.22 7.21
N LEU A 121 10.69 -4.93 6.44
CA LEU A 121 9.69 -3.93 6.81
C LEU A 121 8.97 -4.30 8.11
N ALA A 122 8.54 -5.55 8.26
CA ALA A 122 7.87 -6.03 9.47
C ALA A 122 8.75 -5.85 10.72
N LEU A 123 10.05 -6.09 10.61
CA LEU A 123 11.00 -5.88 11.71
C LEU A 123 11.12 -4.41 12.10
N MET A 124 11.03 -3.50 11.13
CA MET A 124 11.17 -2.04 11.33
C MET A 124 9.90 -1.33 11.80
N MET A 125 8.72 -1.98 11.78
CA MET A 125 7.44 -1.34 12.10
C MET A 125 6.75 -1.90 13.35
N ASN A 126 5.85 -1.10 13.93
CA ASN A 126 5.01 -1.44 15.10
C ASN A 126 3.65 -2.04 14.70
N GLY A 127 3.55 -2.70 13.54
CA GLY A 127 2.34 -3.40 13.10
C GLY A 127 1.26 -2.52 12.47
N ARG A 128 1.06 -1.25 12.87
CA ARG A 128 -0.01 -0.39 12.32
C ARG A 128 -0.06 -0.31 10.78
N ILE A 129 1.09 -0.16 10.13
CA ILE A 129 1.18 0.04 8.68
C ILE A 129 0.97 -1.25 7.89
N ILE A 130 1.00 -2.42 8.56
CA ILE A 130 0.82 -3.70 7.90
C ILE A 130 -0.53 -3.85 7.21
N PHE A 131 -1.56 -3.23 7.79
CA PHE A 131 -2.90 -3.22 7.22
C PHE A 131 -2.96 -2.40 5.93
N ALA A 132 -2.29 -1.25 5.89
CA ALA A 132 -2.17 -0.46 4.68
C ALA A 132 -1.39 -1.22 3.59
N LEU A 133 -0.34 -1.98 3.96
CA LEU A 133 0.37 -2.86 3.04
C LEU A 133 -0.52 -3.98 2.49
N LEU A 134 -1.34 -4.60 3.34
CA LEU A 134 -2.32 -5.60 2.90
C LEU A 134 -3.35 -4.98 1.95
N GLY A 135 -3.91 -3.82 2.31
CA GLY A 135 -4.89 -3.10 1.50
C GLY A 135 -4.34 -2.69 0.14
N SER A 136 -3.13 -2.13 0.08
CA SER A 136 -2.51 -1.74 -1.19
C SER A 136 -2.09 -2.95 -2.04
N SER A 137 -1.71 -4.06 -1.42
CA SER A 137 -1.43 -5.33 -2.12
C SER A 137 -2.69 -5.97 -2.71
N LEU A 138 -3.81 -5.93 -1.97
CA LEU A 138 -5.12 -6.36 -2.47
C LEU A 138 -5.60 -5.49 -3.64
N PHE A 139 -5.46 -4.16 -3.50
CA PHE A 139 -5.76 -3.21 -4.56
C PHE A 139 -4.93 -3.53 -5.82
N LEU A 140 -3.62 -3.71 -5.67
CA LEU A 140 -2.70 -4.01 -6.76
C LEU A 140 -3.02 -5.34 -7.44
N TYR A 141 -3.29 -6.39 -6.67
CA TYR A 141 -3.67 -7.69 -7.18
C TYR A 141 -4.98 -7.61 -8.00
N ASN A 142 -5.97 -6.90 -7.49
CA ASN A 142 -7.25 -6.68 -8.18
C ASN A 142 -7.07 -5.88 -9.48
N PHE A 143 -6.22 -4.86 -9.44
CA PHE A 143 -5.87 -4.07 -10.61
C PHE A 143 -5.19 -4.95 -11.68
N THR A 144 -4.24 -5.81 -11.27
CA THR A 144 -3.44 -6.65 -12.17
C THR A 144 -4.22 -7.82 -12.76
N SER A 145 -5.03 -8.51 -11.95
CA SER A 145 -5.77 -9.72 -12.33
C SER A 145 -6.85 -9.49 -13.38
N LYS A 146 -7.16 -8.23 -13.71
CA LYS A 146 -8.22 -7.84 -14.66
C LYS A 146 -9.56 -8.55 -14.38
N SER A 147 -9.82 -8.92 -13.12
CA SER A 147 -11.06 -9.57 -12.71
C SER A 147 -12.26 -8.69 -13.07
N LYS A 148 -13.19 -9.24 -13.85
CA LYS A 148 -14.43 -8.58 -14.28
C LYS A 148 -15.63 -9.13 -13.50
N SER A 149 -15.65 -8.91 -12.18
CA SER A 149 -16.74 -9.43 -11.32
C SER A 149 -17.10 -8.48 -10.19
N HIS A 150 -18.26 -8.68 -9.57
CA HIS A 150 -18.67 -7.94 -8.36
C HIS A 150 -17.66 -8.09 -7.20
N VAL A 151 -16.89 -9.18 -7.19
CA VAL A 151 -15.79 -9.42 -6.25
C VAL A 151 -14.75 -8.30 -6.31
N THR A 152 -14.54 -7.71 -7.50
CA THR A 152 -13.64 -6.56 -7.68
C THR A 152 -14.04 -5.37 -6.80
N LEU A 153 -15.34 -5.06 -6.68
CA LEU A 153 -15.82 -3.94 -5.86
C LEU A 153 -15.65 -4.23 -4.36
N ILE A 154 -15.91 -5.47 -3.94
CA ILE A 154 -15.69 -5.91 -2.56
C ILE A 154 -14.21 -5.80 -2.21
N ILE A 155 -13.32 -6.27 -3.08
CA ILE A 155 -11.87 -6.14 -2.85
C ILE A 155 -11.44 -4.68 -2.77
N LEU A 156 -11.98 -3.79 -3.60
CA LEU A 156 -11.69 -2.35 -3.54
C LEU A 156 -12.17 -1.73 -2.23
N ALA A 157 -13.39 -2.06 -1.78
CA ALA A 157 -13.92 -1.60 -0.49
C ALA A 157 -13.06 -2.07 0.68
N VAL A 158 -12.69 -3.36 0.70
CA VAL A 158 -11.78 -3.93 1.71
C VAL A 158 -10.41 -3.27 1.66
N SER A 159 -9.88 -2.98 0.46
CA SER A 159 -8.59 -2.32 0.28
C SER A 159 -8.60 -0.90 0.87
N LEU A 160 -9.66 -0.12 0.61
CA LEU A 160 -9.85 1.22 1.19
C LEU A 160 -9.97 1.16 2.71
N PHE A 161 -10.78 0.22 3.22
CA PHE A 161 -10.96 0.03 4.65
C PHE A 161 -9.63 -0.32 5.35
N LEU A 162 -8.85 -1.25 4.80
CA LEU A 162 -7.53 -1.61 5.31
C LEU A 162 -6.53 -0.44 5.26
N CYS A 163 -6.64 0.44 4.25
CA CYS A 163 -5.81 1.63 4.14
C CYS A 163 -6.29 2.80 5.02
N SER A 164 -7.40 2.67 5.75
CA SER A 164 -7.91 3.71 6.66
C SER A 164 -7.11 3.85 7.96
N VAL A 165 -6.14 2.96 8.21
CA VAL A 165 -5.22 3.02 9.37
C VAL A 165 -4.41 4.30 9.45
N SER A 166 -4.26 5.03 8.35
CA SER A 166 -3.75 6.40 8.32
C SER A 166 -4.52 7.23 7.28
N SER A 167 -4.71 8.52 7.54
CA SER A 167 -5.33 9.43 6.58
C SER A 167 -4.52 9.49 5.29
N GLY A 168 -3.19 9.57 5.38
CA GLY A 168 -2.31 9.61 4.22
C GLY A 168 -2.40 8.34 3.36
N THR A 169 -2.43 7.16 3.97
CA THR A 169 -2.52 5.88 3.22
C THR A 169 -3.86 5.76 2.50
N LEU A 170 -4.95 6.21 3.15
CA LEU A 170 -6.27 6.26 2.53
C LEU A 170 -6.32 7.22 1.33
N SER A 171 -5.78 8.43 1.48
CA SER A 171 -5.76 9.43 0.40
C SER A 171 -5.04 8.92 -0.86
N ILE A 172 -3.92 8.21 -0.69
CA ILE A 172 -3.19 7.62 -1.83
C ILE A 172 -4.00 6.55 -2.54
N VAL A 173 -4.63 5.64 -1.79
CA VAL A 173 -5.45 4.58 -2.42
C VAL A 173 -6.73 5.13 -3.03
N ILE A 174 -7.31 6.21 -2.51
CA ILE A 174 -8.41 6.94 -3.17
C ILE A 174 -7.94 7.53 -4.49
N ALA A 175 -6.77 8.18 -4.53
CA ALA A 175 -6.20 8.70 -5.76
C ALA A 175 -5.95 7.57 -6.78
N TRP A 176 -5.42 6.43 -6.33
CA TRP A 176 -5.26 5.24 -7.16
C TRP A 176 -6.60 4.71 -7.69
N LEU A 177 -7.64 4.70 -6.85
CA LEU A 177 -8.99 4.29 -7.24
C LEU A 177 -9.54 5.20 -8.33
N ILE A 178 -9.42 6.52 -8.19
CA ILE A 178 -9.84 7.48 -9.22
C ILE A 178 -9.16 7.14 -10.55
N ILE A 179 -7.82 7.01 -10.55
CA ILE A 179 -7.05 6.62 -11.74
C ILE A 179 -7.54 5.28 -12.31
N TYR A 180 -7.80 4.28 -11.46
CA TYR A 180 -8.32 2.98 -11.89
C TYR A 180 -9.69 3.08 -12.57
N VAL A 181 -10.62 3.87 -12.00
CA VAL A 181 -11.97 4.05 -12.54
C VAL A 181 -11.92 4.72 -13.92
N PHE A 182 -11.13 5.78 -14.08
CA PHE A 182 -11.09 6.55 -15.34
C PHE A 182 -10.28 5.88 -16.45
N ILE A 183 -9.21 5.15 -16.12
CA ILE A 183 -8.30 4.60 -17.13
C ILE A 183 -8.71 3.18 -17.55
N ASN A 184 -9.31 2.38 -16.67
CA ASN A 184 -9.70 1.00 -16.97
C ASN A 184 -11.04 0.93 -17.72
N LYS A 185 -11.13 1.60 -18.87
CA LYS A 185 -12.30 1.61 -19.78
C LYS A 185 -12.52 0.25 -20.49
N ASN A 186 -11.60 -0.70 -20.34
CA ASN A 186 -11.59 -1.96 -21.10
C ASN A 186 -12.45 -3.08 -20.47
N THR A 187 -13.29 -2.73 -19.49
CA THR A 187 -14.31 -3.62 -18.93
C THR A 187 -15.61 -3.48 -19.72
N SER A 188 -16.48 -4.51 -19.72
CA SER A 188 -17.80 -4.36 -20.36
C SER A 188 -18.52 -3.12 -19.81
N SER A 189 -19.38 -2.53 -20.64
CA SER A 189 -20.05 -1.25 -20.38
C SER A 189 -20.61 -1.16 -18.95
N ILE A 190 -21.30 -2.20 -18.48
CA ILE A 190 -21.90 -2.24 -17.14
C ILE A 190 -20.89 -2.16 -15.98
N TYR A 191 -19.75 -2.84 -16.04
CA TYR A 191 -18.78 -2.83 -14.94
C TYR A 191 -18.04 -1.49 -14.83
N PHE A 192 -17.90 -0.79 -15.95
CA PHE A 192 -17.37 0.57 -15.94
C PHE A 192 -18.31 1.48 -15.14
N TYR A 193 -19.62 1.44 -15.40
CA TYR A 193 -20.61 2.20 -14.62
C TYR A 193 -20.65 1.81 -13.15
N LEU A 194 -20.58 0.50 -12.83
CA LEU A 194 -20.58 0.05 -11.43
C LEU A 194 -19.37 0.59 -10.64
N LYS A 195 -18.21 0.78 -11.27
CA LYS A 195 -17.06 1.43 -10.62
C LYS A 195 -17.32 2.91 -10.34
N PHE A 196 -17.97 3.62 -11.25
CA PHE A 196 -18.39 5.01 -11.04
C PHE A 196 -19.42 5.12 -9.92
N VAL A 197 -20.44 4.25 -9.93
CA VAL A 197 -21.45 4.19 -8.87
C VAL A 197 -20.79 3.89 -7.53
N PHE A 198 -19.86 2.93 -7.48
CA PHE A 198 -19.07 2.65 -6.29
C PHE A 198 -18.29 3.87 -5.79
N LEU A 199 -17.59 4.57 -6.69
CA LEU A 199 -16.84 5.79 -6.34
C LEU A 199 -17.76 6.89 -5.83
N ALA A 200 -18.91 7.10 -6.49
CA ALA A 200 -19.90 8.10 -6.09
C ALA A 200 -20.51 7.76 -4.72
N MET A 201 -20.91 6.51 -4.49
CA MET A 201 -21.40 6.04 -3.20
C MET A 201 -20.32 6.20 -2.12
N PHE A 202 -19.07 5.83 -2.43
CA PHE A 202 -17.97 6.00 -1.49
C PHE A 202 -17.83 7.47 -1.04
N PHE A 203 -17.83 8.43 -1.97
CA PHE A 203 -17.79 9.84 -1.61
C PHE A 203 -19.08 10.34 -0.93
N ALA A 204 -20.24 9.80 -1.28
CA ALA A 204 -21.50 10.17 -0.61
C ALA A 204 -21.51 9.73 0.86
N PHE A 205 -20.99 8.54 1.19
CA PHE A 205 -20.97 8.03 2.56
C PHE A 205 -19.74 8.48 3.37
N PHE A 206 -18.57 8.61 2.74
CA PHE A 206 -17.31 8.89 3.43
C PHE A 206 -16.77 10.31 3.17
N GLY A 207 -17.39 11.12 2.29
CA GLY A 207 -16.92 12.46 1.95
C GLY A 207 -16.75 13.36 3.17
N ASP A 208 -17.76 13.43 4.03
CA ASP A 208 -17.70 14.21 5.27
C ASP A 208 -16.59 13.74 6.21
N TYR A 209 -16.41 12.42 6.32
CA TYR A 209 -15.31 11.84 7.10
C TYR A 209 -13.95 12.24 6.51
N LEU A 210 -13.77 12.19 5.19
CA LEU A 210 -12.53 12.58 4.51
C LEU A 210 -12.19 14.07 4.73
N VAL A 211 -13.20 14.94 4.66
CA VAL A 211 -13.02 16.37 4.96
C VAL A 211 -12.61 16.56 6.41
N ARG A 212 -13.32 15.92 7.36
CA ARG A 212 -13.00 16.02 8.79
C ARG A 212 -11.60 15.54 9.14
N ILE A 213 -11.16 14.39 8.61
CA ILE A 213 -9.80 13.90 8.89
C ILE A 213 -8.73 14.78 8.23
N THR A 214 -9.04 15.42 7.10
CA THR A 214 -8.11 16.34 6.42
C THR A 214 -7.96 17.61 7.24
N ASN A 215 -9.08 18.22 7.64
CA ASN A 215 -9.07 19.41 8.49
C ASN A 215 -8.38 19.12 9.83
N LYS A 216 -8.68 17.99 10.48
CA LYS A 216 -7.99 17.58 11.71
C LYS A 216 -6.47 17.53 11.53
N ASN A 217 -5.98 17.01 10.40
CA ASN A 217 -4.54 16.98 10.17
C ASN A 217 -4.00 18.39 9.91
N LEU A 218 -4.67 19.22 9.10
CA LEU A 218 -4.24 20.60 8.86
C LEU A 218 -4.18 21.40 10.16
N ASP A 219 -5.22 21.32 10.98
CA ASP A 219 -5.31 22.02 12.28
C ASP A 219 -4.21 21.55 13.24
N PHE A 220 -3.94 20.24 13.29
CA PHE A 220 -2.86 19.68 14.10
C PHE A 220 -1.48 20.25 13.73
N TYR A 221 -1.26 20.60 12.46
CA TYR A 221 0.00 21.17 11.98
C TYR A 221 -0.01 22.71 11.94
N GLY A 222 -1.03 23.39 12.46
CA GLY A 222 -1.08 24.86 12.55
C GLY A 222 -2.17 25.53 11.71
N GLY A 223 -2.98 24.76 10.97
CA GLY A 223 -4.12 25.25 10.20
C GLY A 223 -3.76 25.88 8.85
N GLY A 224 -4.73 25.90 7.93
CA GLY A 224 -4.58 26.56 6.63
C GLY A 224 -3.40 26.04 5.78
N ILE A 225 -2.74 26.95 5.07
CA ILE A 225 -1.57 26.65 4.22
C ILE A 225 -0.35 26.30 5.07
N ASP A 226 -0.15 26.99 6.20
CA ASP A 226 0.96 26.73 7.13
C ASP A 226 0.89 25.31 7.68
N GLY A 227 -0.32 24.83 8.00
CA GLY A 227 -0.58 23.44 8.36
C GLY A 227 -0.13 22.46 7.28
N ALA A 228 -0.37 22.75 6.01
CA ALA A 228 0.09 21.90 4.91
C ALA A 228 1.63 21.89 4.78
N ILE A 229 2.28 23.04 4.95
CA ILE A 229 3.75 23.17 4.91
C ILE A 229 4.38 22.45 6.11
N ASN A 230 3.83 22.62 7.31
CA ASN A 230 4.29 21.95 8.52
C ASN A 230 4.05 20.44 8.46
N MET A 231 2.96 19.99 7.84
CA MET A 231 2.74 18.57 7.57
C MET A 231 3.79 18.01 6.61
N LEU A 232 4.20 18.78 5.59
CA LEU A 232 5.28 18.39 4.68
C LEU A 232 6.63 18.31 5.40
N SER A 233 6.91 19.24 6.32
CA SER A 233 8.14 19.25 7.11
C SER A 233 8.21 18.14 8.16
N HIS A 234 7.10 17.47 8.46
CA HIS A 234 7.06 16.28 9.31
C HIS A 234 7.48 14.99 8.58
N GLY A 235 7.20 14.90 7.28
CA GLY A 235 7.52 13.73 6.46
C GLY A 235 8.92 13.74 5.85
N ALA A 236 9.11 12.99 4.75
CA ALA A 236 10.34 13.08 3.95
C ALA A 236 10.54 14.48 3.34
N GLY A 237 9.47 15.29 3.28
CA GLY A 237 9.53 16.68 2.91
C GLY A 237 10.30 17.58 3.87
N LYS A 238 10.63 17.11 5.10
CA LYS A 238 11.56 17.82 6.00
C LYS A 238 12.86 18.20 5.32
N LEU A 239 13.32 17.35 4.41
CA LEU A 239 14.55 17.55 3.66
C LEU A 239 14.52 18.84 2.81
N PHE A 240 13.33 19.35 2.43
CA PHE A 240 13.16 20.67 1.80
C PHE A 240 13.42 21.87 2.73
N PHE A 241 13.63 21.65 4.03
CA PHE A 241 13.76 22.72 5.02
C PHE A 241 15.08 22.67 5.81
N ILE A 242 15.97 21.70 5.53
CA ILE A 242 17.24 21.54 6.27
C ILE A 242 18.30 22.57 5.84
N ASN A 243 18.39 22.84 4.54
CA ASN A 243 19.33 23.80 3.98
C ASN A 243 18.82 24.20 2.59
N HIS A 244 18.78 25.49 2.27
CA HIS A 244 18.32 25.99 0.97
C HIS A 244 18.97 25.28 -0.23
N TYR A 245 20.25 24.89 -0.13
CA TYR A 245 20.93 24.12 -1.17
C TYR A 245 20.43 22.67 -1.28
N VAL A 246 20.10 22.04 -0.16
CA VAL A 246 19.51 20.69 -0.10
C VAL A 246 18.08 20.72 -0.62
N SER A 247 17.31 21.76 -0.29
CA SER A 247 15.96 22.00 -0.82
C SER A 247 15.97 22.14 -2.33
N ILE A 248 16.89 22.94 -2.88
CA ILE A 248 17.08 23.10 -4.32
C ILE A 248 17.47 21.75 -4.94
N LEU A 249 18.39 21.00 -4.35
CA LEU A 249 18.81 19.69 -4.87
C LEU A 249 17.64 18.70 -4.91
N ILE A 250 16.77 18.68 -3.89
CA ILE A 250 15.62 17.77 -3.85
C ILE A 250 14.52 18.23 -4.78
N ILE A 251 14.25 19.54 -4.88
CA ILE A 251 13.32 20.08 -5.88
C ILE A 251 13.82 19.71 -7.27
N LEU A 252 15.10 19.92 -7.56
CA LEU A 252 15.73 19.50 -8.81
C LEU A 252 15.65 18.00 -8.99
N THR A 253 15.79 17.17 -7.96
CA THR A 253 15.66 15.71 -8.06
C THR A 253 14.22 15.30 -8.35
N VAL A 254 13.22 15.91 -7.69
CA VAL A 254 11.80 15.65 -7.94
C VAL A 254 11.38 16.16 -9.32
N LEU A 255 11.85 17.34 -9.74
CA LEU A 255 11.68 17.84 -11.10
C LEU A 255 12.40 16.95 -12.11
N SER A 256 13.58 16.44 -11.80
CA SER A 256 14.31 15.51 -12.66
C SER A 256 13.56 14.21 -12.80
N ILE A 257 13.00 13.66 -11.71
CA ILE A 257 12.16 12.46 -11.74
C ILE A 257 10.86 12.74 -12.51
N ALA A 258 10.24 13.89 -12.34
CA ALA A 258 9.03 14.29 -13.06
C ALA A 258 9.31 14.52 -14.54
N VAL A 259 10.43 15.15 -14.90
CA VAL A 259 10.90 15.35 -16.27
C VAL A 259 11.29 14.03 -16.89
N ILE A 260 12.02 13.15 -16.19
CA ILE A 260 12.32 11.79 -16.64
C ILE A 260 11.03 11.01 -16.83
N PHE A 261 10.05 11.14 -15.94
CA PHE A 261 8.75 10.49 -16.06
C PHE A 261 7.95 11.02 -17.26
N PHE A 262 7.91 12.34 -17.45
CA PHE A 262 7.17 12.98 -18.54
C PHE A 262 7.85 12.76 -19.90
N SER A 263 9.18 12.82 -19.95
CA SER A 263 9.99 12.48 -21.12
C SER A 263 9.93 10.99 -21.42
N THR A 264 9.87 10.12 -20.40
CA THR A 264 9.52 8.70 -20.59
C THR A 264 8.13 8.63 -21.23
N ILE A 265 7.06 9.19 -20.64
CA ILE A 265 5.72 9.19 -21.25
C ILE A 265 5.72 9.71 -22.71
N MET A 266 6.49 10.75 -23.02
CA MET A 266 6.62 11.31 -24.39
C MET A 266 7.38 10.35 -25.32
N LEU A 267 8.53 9.81 -24.90
CA LEU A 267 9.28 8.79 -25.65
C LEU A 267 8.48 7.50 -25.83
N LEU A 268 7.57 7.20 -24.91
CA LEU A 268 6.65 6.06 -24.98
C LEU A 268 5.44 6.28 -25.89
N LYS A 269 5.26 7.48 -26.47
CA LYS A 269 4.42 7.61 -27.66
C LYS A 269 5.11 7.05 -28.90
N GLU A 270 6.45 6.94 -28.90
CA GLU A 270 7.23 6.35 -30.00
C GLU A 270 7.65 4.90 -29.72
N VAL A 271 7.87 4.53 -28.46
CA VAL A 271 8.14 3.14 -28.04
C VAL A 271 6.83 2.43 -27.66
N LYS A 272 6.58 1.21 -28.18
CA LYS A 272 5.39 0.38 -27.91
C LYS A 272 5.27 -0.10 -26.44
N ILE A 273 5.32 0.80 -25.45
CA ILE A 273 5.06 0.44 -24.06
C ILE A 273 3.55 0.31 -23.83
N SER A 274 3.17 -0.77 -23.14
CA SER A 274 1.77 -1.00 -22.83
C SER A 274 1.23 0.12 -21.93
N ARG A 275 0.03 0.61 -22.25
CA ARG A 275 -0.72 1.58 -21.42
C ARG A 275 -0.80 1.16 -19.95
N THR A 276 -0.79 -0.13 -19.69
CA THR A 276 -0.79 -0.71 -18.34
C THR A 276 0.46 -0.34 -17.54
N ILE A 277 1.65 -0.37 -18.14
CA ILE A 277 2.91 0.01 -17.46
C ILE A 277 2.87 1.48 -17.05
N ILE A 278 2.40 2.36 -17.93
CA ILE A 278 2.28 3.80 -17.65
C ILE A 278 1.44 4.03 -16.40
N ILE A 279 0.30 3.34 -16.27
CA ILE A 279 -0.57 3.49 -15.11
C ILE A 279 0.15 3.09 -13.83
N TYR A 280 0.87 1.97 -13.80
CA TYR A 280 1.61 1.55 -12.60
C TYR A 280 2.64 2.58 -12.16
N TYR A 281 3.33 3.22 -13.11
CA TYR A 281 4.23 4.32 -12.79
C TYR A 281 3.49 5.56 -12.27
N THR A 282 2.34 5.91 -12.84
CA THR A 282 1.50 6.99 -12.31
C THR A 282 1.08 6.69 -10.87
N LEU A 283 0.64 5.47 -10.57
CA LEU A 283 0.29 5.06 -9.20
C LEU A 283 1.49 5.15 -8.26
N LEU A 284 2.67 4.70 -8.72
CA LEU A 284 3.91 4.78 -7.96
C LEU A 284 4.26 6.23 -7.64
N ILE A 285 4.20 7.13 -8.62
CA ILE A 285 4.50 8.56 -8.42
C ILE A 285 3.53 9.19 -7.44
N ILE A 286 2.22 8.93 -7.55
CA ILE A 286 1.23 9.41 -6.59
C ILE A 286 1.62 8.96 -5.17
N GLY A 287 1.98 7.69 -4.99
CA GLY A 287 2.37 7.19 -3.68
C GLY A 287 3.72 7.72 -3.18
N LEU A 288 4.71 7.95 -4.07
CA LEU A 288 5.97 8.60 -3.73
C LEU A 288 5.77 10.07 -3.31
N SER A 289 4.92 10.81 -4.03
CA SER A 289 4.51 12.17 -3.67
C SER A 289 3.80 12.18 -2.32
N GLY A 290 2.92 11.20 -2.06
CA GLY A 290 2.34 10.99 -0.73
C GLY A 290 3.36 10.75 0.38
N GLY A 291 4.45 10.04 0.05
CA GLY A 291 5.57 9.79 0.94
C GLY A 291 6.26 11.05 1.45
N MET A 292 6.19 12.16 0.71
CA MET A 292 6.70 13.46 1.17
C MET A 292 6.03 13.91 2.47
N PHE A 293 4.76 13.54 2.68
CA PHE A 293 3.99 13.89 3.88
C PHE A 293 4.08 12.84 5.00
N GLY A 294 4.72 11.68 4.76
CA GLY A 294 4.93 10.67 5.81
C GLY A 294 5.37 9.30 5.31
N LEU A 295 6.24 8.65 6.09
CA LEU A 295 6.77 7.31 5.77
C LEU A 295 5.69 6.22 5.74
N SER A 296 4.64 6.37 6.56
CA SER A 296 3.46 5.48 6.50
C SER A 296 2.79 5.52 5.13
N THR A 297 2.73 6.71 4.53
CA THR A 297 2.12 6.94 3.22
C THR A 297 3.01 6.37 2.12
N LEU A 298 4.33 6.58 2.22
CA LEU A 298 5.31 5.99 1.30
C LEU A 298 5.21 4.46 1.26
N SER A 299 4.96 3.84 2.41
CA SER A 299 4.88 2.38 2.53
C SER A 299 3.80 1.75 1.65
N VAL A 300 2.72 2.49 1.33
CA VAL A 300 1.65 2.05 0.41
C VAL A 300 2.19 1.74 -0.98
N SER A 301 3.26 2.41 -1.40
CA SER A 301 3.92 2.22 -2.70
C SER A 301 4.78 0.97 -2.79
N ILE A 302 5.12 0.32 -1.67
CA ILE A 302 6.08 -0.80 -1.67
C ILE A 302 5.63 -1.96 -2.56
N PRO A 303 4.35 -2.41 -2.54
CA PRO A 303 3.83 -3.37 -3.52
C PRO A 303 4.10 -3.00 -4.99
N LEU A 304 3.97 -1.73 -5.35
CA LEU A 304 4.26 -1.26 -6.71
C LEU A 304 5.76 -1.26 -7.01
N VAL A 305 6.59 -0.85 -6.05
CA VAL A 305 8.06 -0.90 -6.18
C VAL A 305 8.52 -2.33 -6.40
N VAL A 306 8.00 -3.29 -5.62
CA VAL A 306 8.31 -4.71 -5.79
C VAL A 306 7.90 -5.21 -7.17
N LEU A 307 6.69 -4.85 -7.62
CA LEU A 307 6.17 -5.27 -8.92
C LEU A 307 7.00 -4.72 -10.09
N LEU A 308 7.23 -3.41 -10.10
CA LEU A 308 7.99 -2.74 -11.16
C LEU A 308 9.48 -3.09 -11.10
N GLY A 309 10.06 -3.18 -9.90
CA GLY A 309 11.45 -3.58 -9.71
C GLY A 309 11.72 -4.99 -10.22
N THR A 310 10.82 -5.93 -9.94
CA THR A 310 10.92 -7.29 -10.49
C THR A 310 10.79 -7.28 -12.02
N TYR A 311 9.85 -6.51 -12.56
CA TYR A 311 9.69 -6.37 -14.01
C TYR A 311 10.98 -5.87 -14.71
N HIS A 312 11.61 -4.83 -14.17
CA HIS A 312 12.85 -4.27 -14.74
C HIS A 312 14.05 -5.18 -14.59
N TYR A 313 14.22 -5.80 -13.42
CA TYR A 313 15.31 -6.75 -13.17
C TYR A 313 15.34 -7.85 -14.25
N ASN A 314 14.18 -8.36 -14.64
CA ASN A 314 14.09 -9.40 -15.66
C ASN A 314 14.37 -8.87 -17.06
N ASN A 315 13.80 -7.74 -17.44
CA ASN A 315 14.04 -7.19 -18.77
C ASN A 315 15.52 -6.86 -19.00
N LEU A 316 16.21 -6.31 -17.99
CA LEU A 316 17.66 -6.05 -18.06
C LEU A 316 18.46 -7.34 -18.21
N HIS A 317 18.11 -8.38 -17.45
CA HIS A 317 18.82 -9.67 -17.53
C HIS A 317 18.62 -10.36 -18.88
N PHE A 318 17.45 -10.23 -19.52
CA PHE A 318 17.21 -10.80 -20.85
C PHE A 318 18.01 -10.08 -21.94
N SER A 319 18.10 -8.74 -21.89
CA SER A 319 18.89 -7.96 -22.86
C SER A 319 20.38 -8.35 -22.85
N ILE A 320 20.97 -8.49 -21.66
CA ILE A 320 22.39 -8.83 -21.50
C ILE A 320 22.66 -10.24 -22.05
N VAL A 321 21.79 -11.21 -21.75
CA VAL A 321 21.98 -12.59 -22.24
C VAL A 321 21.87 -12.66 -23.76
N SER A 322 20.92 -11.93 -24.37
CA SER A 322 20.78 -11.93 -25.83
C SER A 322 22.01 -11.36 -26.55
N GLU A 323 22.62 -10.30 -26.01
CA GLU A 323 23.83 -9.70 -26.59
C GLU A 323 25.04 -10.63 -26.48
N THR A 324 25.19 -11.35 -25.36
CA THR A 324 26.31 -12.29 -25.16
C THR A 324 26.18 -13.61 -25.95
N SER A 325 24.98 -13.92 -26.44
CA SER A 325 24.72 -15.14 -27.23
C SER A 325 24.78 -14.93 -28.74
N ALA A 326 24.97 -13.68 -29.20
CA ALA A 326 25.21 -13.42 -30.60
C ALA A 326 26.62 -13.95 -30.96
N PRO A 327 26.77 -14.80 -31.99
CA PRO A 327 28.08 -15.29 -32.39
C PRO A 327 28.99 -14.09 -32.72
N PRO A 328 30.27 -14.13 -32.33
CA PRO A 328 31.21 -13.08 -32.69
C PRO A 328 31.21 -12.93 -34.22
N SER A 329 30.93 -11.72 -34.68
CA SER A 329 30.91 -11.33 -36.09
C SER A 329 32.29 -11.43 -36.73
#